data_AF-A0A522A0K0-F1
#
_entry.id   AF-A0A522A0K0-F1
#
_cell.length_a   1.000
_cell.length_b   1.000
_cell.length_c   1.000
_cell.angle_alpha   90.00
_cell.angle_beta   90.00
_cell.angle_gamma   90.00
#
_symmetry.space_group_name_H-M   'P 1'
#
loop_
_entity.id
_entity.type
_entity.pdbx_description
1 polymer ?
#
loop_
_entity_poly.entity_id
_entity_poly.type
_entity_poly.pdbx_seq_one_letter_code
_entity_poly.pdbx_strand_id
1 'polypeptide(L)'
;MKTRILSVMIACLVGVTSSSCFASTSDILTSLQAARGKLVSLVGTTDKGTQTVLVDQVKSATQEVDKNVAATLADAATPADVKGKLTEFKAVWLEFQHTRDAEIIPAVLSGDNAKAKEIAQGVQVERFKKMVSLLQ
;
A
#
# COMPACT_ATOMS: atom_id res chain seq x y z
N MET A 1 3.60 -63.03 39.51
CA MET A 1 3.21 -62.13 38.41
C MET A 1 2.94 -60.75 38.98
N LYS A 2 3.80 -59.76 38.70
CA LYS A 2 3.57 -58.35 39.04
C LYS A 2 4.10 -57.51 37.88
N THR A 3 3.16 -56.88 37.19
CA THR A 3 3.29 -56.30 35.85
C THR A 3 4.03 -54.96 35.91
N ARG A 4 4.87 -54.71 34.90
CA ARG A 4 5.74 -53.54 34.74
C ARG A 4 4.90 -52.27 34.49
N ILE A 5 5.21 -51.19 35.20
CA ILE A 5 4.59 -49.87 34.99
C ILE A 5 5.23 -49.20 33.77
N LEU A 6 4.36 -48.82 32.86
CA LEU A 6 4.60 -48.27 31.53
C LEU A 6 4.90 -46.77 31.61
N SER A 7 6.00 -46.35 30.98
CA SER A 7 6.28 -44.96 30.64
C SER A 7 5.14 -44.34 29.84
N VAL A 8 4.70 -43.14 30.21
CA VAL A 8 3.95 -42.27 29.31
C VAL A 8 4.55 -40.88 29.38
N MET A 9 5.38 -40.57 28.38
CA MET A 9 5.68 -39.20 27.97
C MET A 9 4.41 -38.59 27.40
N ILE A 10 3.97 -37.44 27.94
CA ILE A 10 3.03 -36.57 27.25
C ILE A 10 3.78 -35.30 26.86
N ALA A 11 3.82 -35.11 25.55
CA ALA A 11 4.55 -34.08 24.84
C ALA A 11 4.02 -32.69 25.13
N CYS A 12 4.97 -31.77 25.27
CA CYS A 12 4.78 -30.33 25.39
C CYS A 12 4.20 -29.79 24.06
N LEU A 13 2.91 -29.46 24.02
CA LEU A 13 2.31 -28.73 22.90
C LEU A 13 2.50 -27.22 23.16
N VAL A 14 3.67 -26.70 22.79
CA VAL A 14 3.86 -25.24 22.68
C VAL A 14 3.24 -24.83 21.35
N GLY A 15 1.97 -24.43 21.40
CA GLY A 15 1.33 -23.76 20.28
C GLY A 15 2.04 -22.43 20.04
N VAL A 16 2.96 -22.40 19.08
CA VAL A 16 3.48 -21.16 18.51
C VAL A 16 2.31 -20.52 17.78
N THR A 17 1.59 -19.62 18.45
CA THR A 17 0.68 -18.70 17.77
C THR A 17 1.56 -17.72 17.02
N SER A 18 1.79 -18.01 15.74
CA SER A 18 2.36 -17.06 14.80
C SER A 18 1.52 -15.79 14.87
N SER A 19 2.08 -14.72 15.44
CA SER A 19 1.50 -13.38 15.33
C SER A 19 1.55 -13.00 13.86
N SER A 20 0.51 -13.31 13.10
CA SER A 20 0.26 -12.68 11.81
C SER A 20 0.04 -11.20 12.09
N CYS A 21 0.94 -10.33 11.65
CA CYS A 21 0.61 -8.92 11.59
C CYS A 21 -0.57 -8.81 10.62
N PHE A 22 -1.75 -8.49 11.15
CA PHE A 22 -2.91 -8.22 10.33
C PHE A 22 -2.65 -6.87 9.64
N ALA A 23 -2.41 -6.89 8.32
CA ALA A 23 -2.42 -5.68 7.53
C ALA A 23 -3.87 -5.14 7.52
N SER A 24 -4.07 -4.06 8.25
CA SER A 24 -5.35 -3.40 8.42
C SER A 24 -5.58 -2.35 7.34
N THR A 25 -6.82 -1.85 7.19
CA THR A 25 -7.09 -0.69 6.34
C THR A 25 -6.28 0.54 6.76
N SER A 26 -5.85 0.62 8.03
CA SER A 26 -4.93 1.63 8.54
C SER A 26 -3.53 1.53 7.94
N ASP A 27 -3.01 0.32 7.70
CA ASP A 27 -1.70 0.11 7.07
C ASP A 27 -1.74 0.50 5.58
N ILE A 28 -2.85 0.18 4.90
CA ILE A 28 -3.12 0.64 3.53
C ILE A 28 -3.20 2.17 3.51
N LEU A 29 -3.92 2.79 4.45
CA LEU A 29 -4.04 4.25 4.52
C LEU A 29 -2.67 4.92 4.76
N THR A 30 -1.88 4.37 5.67
CA THR A 30 -0.53 4.88 6.00
C THR A 30 0.39 4.82 4.78
N SER A 31 0.44 3.67 4.10
CA SER A 31 1.23 3.51 2.87
C SER A 31 0.73 4.40 1.72
N LEU A 32 -0.59 4.58 1.59
CA LEU A 32 -1.19 5.48 0.60
C LEU A 32 -0.80 6.94 0.85
N GLN A 33 -0.85 7.39 2.11
CA GLN A 33 -0.42 8.74 2.49
C GLN A 33 1.07 8.95 2.23
N ALA A 34 1.91 7.95 2.51
CA ALA A 34 3.34 7.99 2.21
C ALA A 34 3.58 8.13 0.69
N ALA A 35 2.91 7.31 -0.13
CA ALA A 35 2.96 7.41 -1.59
C ALA A 35 2.56 8.80 -2.10
N ARG A 36 1.46 9.34 -1.58
CA ARG A 36 0.99 10.69 -1.94
C ARG A 36 2.00 11.76 -1.53
N GLY A 37 2.55 11.68 -0.32
CA GLY A 37 3.57 12.60 0.18
C GLY A 37 4.80 12.64 -0.73
N LYS A 38 5.31 11.47 -1.13
CA LYS A 38 6.45 11.37 -2.07
C LYS A 38 6.12 11.97 -3.44
N LEU A 39 4.92 11.74 -3.96
CA LEU A 39 4.50 12.33 -5.24
C LEU A 39 4.40 13.86 -5.14
N VAL A 40 3.89 14.39 -4.03
CA VAL A 40 3.85 15.83 -3.79
C VAL A 40 5.26 16.41 -3.68
N SER A 41 6.19 15.74 -3.01
CA SER A 41 7.59 16.15 -2.98
C SER A 41 8.21 16.15 -4.38
N LEU A 42 7.93 15.13 -5.20
CA LEU A 42 8.45 15.01 -6.56
C LEU A 42 8.05 16.21 -7.43
N VAL A 43 6.76 16.58 -7.42
CA VAL A 43 6.26 17.72 -8.22
C VAL A 43 6.54 19.09 -7.58
N GLY A 44 6.97 19.11 -6.31
CA GLY A 44 7.29 20.32 -5.56
C GLY A 44 8.74 20.76 -5.69
N THR A 45 9.64 19.89 -6.15
CA THR A 45 11.05 20.21 -6.37
C THR A 45 11.34 20.45 -7.86
N THR A 46 12.33 21.29 -8.15
CA THR A 46 12.87 21.53 -9.51
C THR A 46 14.28 20.98 -9.69
N ASP A 47 14.91 20.46 -8.63
CA ASP A 47 16.23 19.86 -8.71
C ASP A 47 16.17 18.48 -9.36
N LYS A 48 16.78 18.34 -10.54
CA LYS A 48 16.70 17.11 -11.36
C LYS A 48 17.31 15.88 -10.68
N GLY A 49 18.38 16.06 -9.90
CA GLY A 49 18.99 14.98 -9.14
C GLY A 49 18.02 14.42 -8.09
N THR A 50 17.40 15.32 -7.34
CA THR A 50 16.38 15.00 -6.34
C THR A 50 15.13 14.40 -6.98
N GLN A 51 14.67 14.92 -8.14
CA GLN A 51 13.54 14.35 -8.88
C GLN A 51 13.78 12.89 -9.27
N THR A 52 14.97 12.56 -9.76
CA THR A 52 15.34 11.18 -10.12
C THR A 52 15.21 10.25 -8.92
N VAL A 53 15.76 10.63 -7.76
CA VAL A 53 15.65 9.84 -6.53
C VAL A 53 14.19 9.73 -6.06
N LEU A 54 13.41 10.82 -6.17
CA LEU A 54 12.01 10.84 -5.75
C LEU A 54 11.11 9.97 -6.63
N VAL A 55 11.40 9.83 -7.93
CA VAL A 55 10.68 8.88 -8.81
C VAL A 55 10.76 7.46 -8.25
N ASP A 56 11.96 7.02 -7.86
CA ASP A 56 12.15 5.68 -7.28
C ASP A 56 11.44 5.56 -5.93
N GLN A 57 11.53 6.59 -5.08
CA GLN A 57 10.83 6.60 -3.79
C GLN A 57 9.30 6.54 -3.94
N VAL A 58 8.74 7.23 -4.94
CA VAL A 58 7.30 7.15 -5.25
C VAL A 58 6.95 5.71 -5.65
N LYS A 59 7.72 5.09 -6.54
CA LYS A 59 7.47 3.70 -6.97
C LYS A 59 7.51 2.73 -5.79
N SER A 60 8.57 2.80 -4.97
CA SER A 60 8.69 1.95 -3.77
C SER A 60 7.54 2.16 -2.79
N ALA A 61 7.13 3.40 -2.54
CA ALA A 61 5.99 3.68 -1.66
C ALA A 61 4.68 3.10 -2.21
N THR A 62 4.48 3.12 -3.53
CA THR A 62 3.29 2.52 -4.14
C THR A 62 3.28 1.00 -4.15
N GLN A 63 4.46 0.36 -4.22
CA GLN A 63 4.57 -1.09 -4.07
C GLN A 63 4.16 -1.53 -2.65
N GLU A 64 4.42 -0.71 -1.63
CA GLU A 64 3.95 -1.02 -0.27
C GLU A 64 2.42 -0.95 -0.16
N VAL A 65 1.77 -0.03 -0.88
CA VAL A 65 0.30 0.00 -0.98
C VAL A 65 -0.20 -1.30 -1.64
N ASP A 66 0.39 -1.70 -2.77
CA ASP A 66 0.03 -2.93 -3.48
C ASP A 66 0.13 -4.16 -2.58
N LYS A 67 1.24 -4.25 -1.82
CA LYS A 67 1.50 -5.32 -0.86
C LYS A 67 0.46 -5.34 0.26
N ASN A 68 0.15 -4.20 0.88
CA ASN A 68 -0.82 -4.13 1.96
C ASN A 68 -2.22 -4.49 1.48
N VAL A 69 -2.64 -4.00 0.31
CA VAL A 69 -3.92 -4.37 -0.30
C VAL A 69 -3.98 -5.88 -0.59
N ALA A 70 -2.93 -6.45 -1.16
CA ALA A 70 -2.87 -7.89 -1.45
C ALA A 70 -2.94 -8.73 -0.17
N ALA A 71 -2.21 -8.33 0.88
CA ALA A 71 -2.21 -9.00 2.18
C ALA A 71 -3.61 -8.98 2.83
N THR A 72 -4.27 -7.82 2.87
CA THR A 72 -5.62 -7.70 3.45
C THR A 72 -6.66 -8.47 2.65
N LEU A 73 -6.58 -8.50 1.31
CA LEU A 73 -7.52 -9.30 0.49
C LEU A 73 -7.33 -10.81 0.66
N ALA A 74 -6.08 -11.26 0.83
CA ALA A 74 -5.74 -12.68 1.01
C ALA A 74 -6.12 -13.20 2.42
N ASP A 75 -6.25 -12.31 3.39
CA ASP A 75 -6.64 -12.68 4.75
C ASP A 75 -8.09 -13.18 4.82
N ALA A 76 -8.26 -14.38 5.37
CA ALA A 76 -9.56 -15.01 5.56
C ALA A 76 -10.40 -14.31 6.64
N ALA A 77 -9.76 -13.62 7.60
CA ALA A 77 -10.45 -12.90 8.67
C ALA A 77 -10.96 -11.51 8.24
N THR A 78 -10.53 -11.01 7.07
CA THR A 78 -10.97 -9.70 6.59
C THR A 78 -12.48 -9.72 6.25
N PRO A 79 -13.29 -8.81 6.84
CA PRO A 79 -14.73 -8.74 6.61
C PRO A 79 -15.11 -8.56 5.14
N ALA A 80 -16.27 -9.09 4.74
CA ALA A 80 -16.73 -9.07 3.35
C ALA A 80 -16.96 -7.64 2.82
N ASP A 81 -17.48 -6.74 3.65
CA ASP A 81 -17.66 -5.33 3.33
C ASP A 81 -16.32 -4.62 3.10
N VAL A 82 -15.29 -4.93 3.90
CA VAL A 82 -13.92 -4.44 3.70
C VAL A 82 -13.35 -4.95 2.38
N LYS A 83 -13.53 -6.23 2.03
CA LYS A 83 -13.11 -6.78 0.73
C LYS A 83 -13.81 -6.09 -0.44
N GLY A 84 -15.09 -5.77 -0.28
CA GLY A 84 -15.88 -4.99 -1.24
C GLY A 84 -15.27 -3.60 -1.46
N LYS A 85 -15.05 -2.85 -0.37
CA LYS A 85 -14.39 -1.52 -0.41
C LYS A 85 -12.99 -1.58 -1.04
N LEU A 86 -12.20 -2.62 -0.73
CA LEU A 86 -10.86 -2.80 -1.31
C LEU A 86 -10.88 -3.13 -2.81
N THR A 87 -11.95 -3.76 -3.30
CA THR A 87 -12.14 -3.98 -4.74
C THR A 87 -12.38 -2.64 -5.47
N GLU A 88 -13.22 -1.77 -4.90
CA GLU A 88 -13.43 -0.41 -5.42
C GLU A 88 -12.15 0.43 -5.32
N PHE A 89 -11.44 0.33 -4.19
CA PHE A 89 -10.15 0.99 -3.99
C PHE A 89 -9.17 0.65 -5.10
N LYS A 90 -9.05 -0.64 -5.47
CA LYS A 90 -8.12 -1.09 -6.52
C LYS A 90 -8.41 -0.46 -7.87
N ALA A 91 -9.68 -0.26 -8.22
CA ALA A 91 -10.03 0.39 -9.48
C ALA A 91 -9.50 1.83 -9.52
N VAL A 92 -9.74 2.61 -8.45
CA VAL A 92 -9.25 4.00 -8.34
C VAL A 92 -7.73 4.06 -8.25
N TRP A 93 -7.12 3.09 -7.56
CA TRP A 93 -5.67 2.98 -7.40
C TRP A 93 -4.94 2.74 -8.72
N LEU A 94 -5.49 1.88 -9.58
CA LEU A 94 -4.93 1.63 -10.91
C LEU A 94 -4.95 2.90 -11.77
N GLU A 95 -6.03 3.69 -11.72
CA GLU A 95 -6.06 4.98 -12.42
C GLU A 95 -5.07 5.98 -11.83
N PHE A 96 -4.91 6.00 -10.50
CA PHE A 96 -3.91 6.82 -9.83
C PHE A 96 -2.50 6.47 -10.31
N GLN A 97 -2.15 5.17 -10.35
CA GLN A 97 -0.86 4.69 -10.84
C GLN A 97 -0.68 5.02 -12.32
N HIS A 98 -1.70 4.83 -13.15
CA HIS A 98 -1.65 5.12 -14.57
C HIS A 98 -1.33 6.60 -14.85
N THR A 99 -2.08 7.54 -14.27
CA THR A 99 -1.80 8.98 -14.45
C THR A 99 -0.42 9.36 -13.89
N ARG A 100 0.03 8.73 -12.80
CA ARG A 100 1.38 8.95 -12.28
C ARG A 100 2.44 8.55 -13.30
N ASP A 101 2.34 7.34 -13.86
CA ASP A 101 3.37 6.75 -14.72
C ASP A 101 3.33 7.28 -16.16
N ALA A 102 2.13 7.56 -16.67
CA ALA A 102 1.94 7.99 -18.05
C ALA A 102 2.02 9.51 -18.23
N GLU A 103 1.76 10.29 -17.18
CA GLU A 103 1.62 11.75 -17.32
C GLU A 103 2.54 12.52 -16.38
N ILE A 104 2.47 12.27 -15.07
CA ILE A 104 3.19 13.09 -14.08
C ILE A 104 4.70 12.84 -14.13
N ILE A 105 5.14 11.59 -14.04
CA ILE A 105 6.56 11.24 -14.07
C ILE A 105 7.21 11.71 -15.39
N PRO A 106 6.62 11.45 -16.58
CA PRO A 106 7.16 11.97 -17.84
C PRO A 106 7.27 13.49 -17.87
N ALA A 107 6.25 14.22 -17.40
CA ALA A 107 6.30 15.69 -17.35
C ALA A 107 7.41 16.21 -16.42
N VAL A 108 7.61 15.58 -15.26
CA VAL A 108 8.73 15.91 -14.36
C VAL A 108 10.08 15.65 -15.05
N LEU A 109 10.26 14.49 -15.67
CA LEU A 109 11.52 14.12 -16.33
C LEU A 109 11.81 14.97 -17.57
N SER A 110 10.80 15.49 -18.25
CA SER A 110 10.96 16.47 -19.34
C SER A 110 11.20 17.90 -18.84
N GLY A 111 11.12 18.14 -17.53
CA GLY A 111 11.26 19.47 -16.92
C GLY A 111 9.99 20.32 -16.95
N ASP A 112 8.85 19.76 -17.39
CA ASP A 112 7.54 20.42 -17.40
C ASP A 112 6.86 20.29 -16.02
N ASN A 113 7.46 20.94 -15.03
CA ASN A 113 7.01 20.89 -13.64
C ASN A 113 5.63 21.54 -13.43
N ALA A 114 5.26 22.51 -14.29
CA ALA A 114 3.96 23.17 -14.22
C ALA A 114 2.83 22.19 -14.55
N LYS A 115 2.95 21.47 -15.67
CA LYS A 115 2.01 20.41 -16.05
C LYS A 115 1.96 19.29 -15.01
N ALA A 116 3.11 18.83 -14.53
CA ALA A 116 3.17 17.80 -13.49
C ALA A 116 2.39 18.21 -12.24
N LYS A 117 2.56 19.46 -11.79
CA LYS A 117 1.87 20.02 -10.62
C LYS A 117 0.37 20.17 -10.86
N GLU A 118 -0.05 20.65 -12.02
CA GLU A 118 -1.46 20.75 -12.40
C GLU A 118 -2.17 19.39 -12.28
N ILE A 119 -1.61 18.34 -12.89
CA ILE A 119 -2.19 16.99 -12.86
C ILE A 119 -2.19 16.43 -11.44
N ALA A 120 -1.08 16.60 -10.71
CA ALA A 120 -0.93 16.11 -9.35
C ALA A 120 -1.88 16.81 -8.36
N GLN A 121 -2.27 18.06 -8.60
CA GLN A 121 -3.18 18.85 -7.77
C GLN A 121 -4.64 18.81 -8.23
N GLY A 122 -4.88 18.44 -9.48
CA GLY A 122 -6.21 18.21 -10.04
C GLY A 122 -6.68 16.78 -9.80
N VAL A 123 -6.80 16.00 -10.88
CA VAL A 123 -7.44 14.67 -10.88
C VAL A 123 -6.86 13.70 -9.83
N GLN A 124 -5.54 13.79 -9.54
CA GLN A 124 -4.93 12.93 -8.54
C GLN A 124 -5.37 13.22 -7.10
N VAL A 125 -5.75 14.47 -6.78
CA VAL A 125 -6.30 14.80 -5.45
C VAL A 125 -7.66 14.15 -5.27
N GLU A 126 -8.51 14.18 -6.29
CA GLU A 126 -9.85 13.59 -6.22
C GLU A 126 -9.78 12.07 -6.11
N ARG A 127 -8.91 11.42 -6.88
CA ARG A 127 -8.64 9.97 -6.73
C ARG A 127 -8.10 9.62 -5.34
N PHE A 128 -7.16 10.42 -4.83
CA PHE A 128 -6.62 10.22 -3.47
C PHE A 128 -7.70 10.33 -2.40
N LYS A 129 -8.56 11.37 -2.45
CA LYS A 129 -9.68 11.53 -1.51
C LYS A 129 -10.64 10.34 -1.57
N LYS A 130 -10.97 9.87 -2.77
CA LYS A 130 -11.84 8.70 -2.96
C LYS A 130 -11.22 7.44 -2.37
N MET A 131 -9.93 7.21 -2.57
CA MET A 131 -9.23 6.08 -1.95
C MET A 131 -9.22 6.18 -0.43
N VAL A 132 -8.98 7.37 0.14
CA VAL A 132 -9.02 7.57 1.60
C VAL A 132 -10.41 7.27 2.16
N SER A 133 -11.49 7.71 1.52
CA SER A 133 -12.86 7.45 2.01
C SER A 133 -13.26 5.98 1.97
N LEU A 134 -12.63 5.17 1.11
CA LEU A 134 -12.82 3.72 1.05
C LEU A 134 -12.07 2.95 2.15
N LEU A 135 -11.11 3.60 2.82
CA LEU A 135 -10.31 3.00 3.90
C LEU A 135 -10.77 3.40 5.31
N GLN A 136 -11.77 4.30 5.39
CA GLN A 136 -12.37 4.79 6.63
C GLN A 136 -13.70 4.09 6.97
#